data_AF-A0A1N6KPL9-F1
#
_entry.id   AF-A0A1N6KPL9-F1
#
_cell.length_a   1.000
_cell.length_b   1.000
_cell.length_c   1.000
_cell.angle_alpha   90.00
_cell.angle_beta   90.00
_cell.angle_gamma   90.00
#
_symmetry.space_group_name_H-M   'P 1'
#
loop_
_entity.id
_entity.type
_entity.pdbx_description
1 polymer ?
#
loop_
_entity_poly.entity_id
_entity_poly.type
_entity_poly.pdbx_seq_one_letter_code
_entity_poly.pdbx_strand_id
1 'polypeptide(L)'
;MKAARTLQGLQQPQSLIGYVRQFLTPTVWKQARGVVPQRRSAPRWDLQPLVVVMLAMTWATGDSESERFEKARGYYVACHESRRRPGKTLVGFQKAMRRVPMRQLRALAAGVRQQIHARLGSRRIVDGFEPMGCDGSRIECPRTPELERGLGQAGKNDAAPNVWLTAFVHLPTGLLWSWRLGPGTAAEQEHLRHLLATLSPEALIVCDAAYMGFDLVRAILGVKRSFLFRMSSRVDLYTLEVANLEDWTEGPVLYWPNYVQKKGEAPIQCRLIRIPAKGKGKGSVKRDVWLLTDVLDPARMSAATAAKFYRWRWRNEGLFRTYKRIINKLKLASRTVALVHREAELSLLATQILLAHADLALRPASASATDGPVISPRKVLIEIRKEIDAAVKPKAKCYHKRLAGCRAGCRKQKSPKATRKWPRRKPHKPPKPPVLHTLTQEQKALLNKHMSAVG
;
A
#
# COMPACT_ATOMS: atom_id res chain seq x y z
N MET A 1 -25.80 16.14 -4.66
CA MET A 1 -24.89 17.32 -4.71
C MET A 1 -24.83 18.16 -3.41
N LYS A 2 -25.81 18.13 -2.49
CA LYS A 2 -25.75 18.89 -1.22
C LYS A 2 -24.74 18.35 -0.18
N ALA A 3 -24.44 17.05 -0.16
CA ALA A 3 -23.49 16.46 0.79
C ALA A 3 -22.00 16.81 0.53
N ALA A 4 -21.66 17.26 -0.67
CA ALA A 4 -20.28 17.63 -1.02
C ALA A 4 -19.91 19.07 -0.60
N ARG A 5 -20.91 19.94 -0.37
CA ARG A 5 -20.70 21.35 0.01
C ARG A 5 -20.60 21.58 1.52
N THR A 6 -21.05 20.64 2.35
CA THR A 6 -21.08 20.83 3.82
C THR A 6 -19.72 20.58 4.51
N LEU A 7 -18.67 20.17 3.78
CA LEU A 7 -17.33 19.93 4.34
C LEU A 7 -16.35 21.10 4.18
N GLN A 8 -16.77 22.22 3.58
CA GLN A 8 -15.88 23.35 3.23
C GLN A 8 -15.69 24.41 4.33
N GLY A 9 -16.29 24.24 5.52
CA GLY A 9 -16.22 25.24 6.60
C GLY A 9 -15.52 24.80 7.89
N LEU A 10 -14.88 23.62 7.94
CA LEU A 10 -14.14 23.21 9.15
C LEU A 10 -12.77 23.90 9.17
N GLN A 11 -12.55 24.78 10.16
CA GLN A 11 -11.24 25.33 10.47
C GLN A 11 -10.18 24.21 10.43
N GLN A 12 -9.09 24.46 9.71
CA GLN A 12 -7.98 23.51 9.60
C GLN A 12 -7.49 23.14 11.01
N PRO A 13 -7.27 21.84 11.32
CA PRO A 13 -6.84 21.44 12.64
C PRO A 13 -5.51 22.11 13.01
N GLN A 14 -5.46 22.68 14.21
CA GLN A 14 -4.25 23.39 14.68
C GLN A 14 -3.25 22.45 15.37
N SER A 15 -3.64 21.22 15.72
CA SER A 15 -2.82 20.22 16.42
C SER A 15 -2.81 18.87 15.71
N LEU A 16 -1.79 18.04 15.99
CA LEU A 16 -1.70 16.68 15.44
C LEU A 16 -2.94 15.84 15.80
N ILE A 17 -3.39 15.87 17.05
CA ILE A 17 -4.56 15.08 17.46
C ILE A 17 -5.83 15.54 16.72
N GLY A 18 -5.93 16.83 16.38
CA GLY A 18 -6.99 17.36 15.54
C GLY A 18 -7.01 16.70 14.16
N TYR A 19 -5.85 16.58 13.50
CA TYR A 19 -5.73 15.83 12.24
C TYR A 19 -6.04 14.34 12.40
N VAL A 20 -5.55 13.70 13.45
CA VAL A 20 -5.83 12.28 13.72
C VAL A 20 -7.34 12.05 13.88
N ARG A 21 -8.06 12.94 14.57
CA ARG A 21 -9.53 12.88 14.77
C ARG A 21 -10.33 13.05 13.48
N GLN A 22 -9.77 13.65 12.43
CA GLN A 22 -10.41 13.70 11.12
C GLN A 22 -10.49 12.31 10.46
N PHE A 23 -9.55 11.41 10.76
CA PHE A 23 -9.53 10.04 10.22
C PHE A 23 -10.12 9.03 11.21
N LEU A 24 -9.87 9.20 12.51
CA LEU A 24 -10.44 8.41 13.59
C LEU A 24 -11.67 9.12 14.18
N THR A 25 -12.70 9.27 13.35
CA THR A 25 -13.95 9.95 13.71
C THR A 25 -14.78 9.10 14.70
N PRO A 26 -15.77 9.69 15.40
CA PRO A 26 -16.69 8.93 16.25
C PRO A 26 -17.35 7.75 15.52
N THR A 27 -17.71 7.93 14.25
CA THR A 27 -18.27 6.86 13.40
C THR A 27 -17.30 5.71 13.19
N VAL A 28 -16.02 6.02 12.94
CA VAL A 28 -14.97 5.00 12.76
C VAL A 28 -14.75 4.21 14.06
N TRP A 29 -14.75 4.89 15.21
CA TRP A 29 -14.70 4.19 16.51
C TRP A 29 -15.92 3.32 16.75
N LYS A 30 -17.13 3.80 16.44
CA LYS A 30 -18.38 3.04 16.58
C LYS A 30 -18.36 1.79 15.70
N GLN A 31 -17.94 1.91 14.44
CA GLN A 31 -17.77 0.78 13.52
C GLN A 31 -16.82 -0.27 14.10
N ALA A 32 -15.64 0.13 14.58
CA ALA A 32 -14.67 -0.80 15.13
C ALA A 32 -15.10 -1.46 16.44
N ARG A 33 -15.92 -0.78 17.25
CA ARG A 33 -16.52 -1.37 18.46
C ARG A 33 -17.65 -2.33 18.12
N GLY A 34 -18.41 -2.07 17.06
CA GLY A 34 -19.56 -2.87 16.64
C GLY A 34 -19.22 -4.26 16.09
N VAL A 35 -17.98 -4.50 15.65
CA VAL A 35 -17.55 -5.83 15.14
C VAL A 35 -17.23 -6.84 16.25
N VAL A 36 -17.52 -6.50 17.51
CA VAL A 36 -17.40 -7.39 18.66
C VAL A 36 -18.60 -7.22 19.60
N PRO A 37 -18.86 -8.21 20.47
CA PRO A 37 -19.79 -8.03 21.57
C PRO A 37 -19.39 -6.85 22.47
N GLN A 38 -20.38 -6.07 22.90
CA GLN A 38 -20.14 -4.97 23.83
C GLN A 38 -19.62 -5.49 25.16
N ARG A 39 -18.67 -4.77 25.75
CA ARG A 39 -18.17 -5.05 27.09
C ARG A 39 -19.03 -4.34 28.12
N ARG A 40 -19.35 -5.03 29.22
CA ARG A 40 -20.11 -4.48 30.35
C ARG A 40 -19.40 -3.31 31.05
N SER A 41 -18.06 -3.23 30.98
CA SER A 41 -17.29 -2.13 31.57
C SER A 41 -16.26 -1.56 30.59
N ALA A 42 -16.00 -0.25 30.71
CA ALA A 42 -14.96 0.46 29.97
C ALA A 42 -13.66 0.48 30.82
N PRO A 43 -12.69 -0.42 30.56
CA PRO A 43 -11.42 -0.42 31.29
C PRO A 43 -10.63 0.86 30.97
N ARG A 44 -9.64 1.19 31.82
CA ARG A 44 -8.70 2.29 31.52
C ARG A 44 -7.97 2.08 30.20
N TRP A 45 -7.69 0.82 29.86
CA TRP A 45 -7.20 0.41 28.53
C TRP A 45 -8.34 -0.07 27.64
N ASP A 46 -9.15 0.89 27.21
CA ASP A 46 -10.15 0.69 26.16
C ASP A 46 -9.52 0.87 24.75
N LEU A 47 -10.28 0.59 23.69
CA LEU A 47 -9.80 0.61 22.30
C LEU A 47 -9.16 1.95 21.90
N GLN A 48 -9.79 3.08 22.22
CA GLN A 48 -9.29 4.41 21.85
C GLN A 48 -7.92 4.73 22.48
N PRO A 49 -7.72 4.66 23.80
CA PRO A 49 -6.39 4.89 24.39
C PRO A 49 -5.35 3.91 23.88
N LEU A 50 -5.69 2.63 23.69
CA LEU A 50 -4.77 1.62 23.16
C LEU A 50 -4.27 1.99 21.76
N VAL A 51 -5.18 2.35 20.86
CA VAL A 51 -4.84 2.69 19.49
C VAL A 51 -4.04 3.99 19.44
N VAL A 52 -4.53 5.07 20.07
CA VAL A 52 -3.86 6.38 19.98
C VAL A 52 -2.47 6.34 20.60
N VAL A 53 -2.29 5.65 21.74
CA VAL A 53 -0.95 5.45 22.33
C VAL A 53 -0.07 4.65 21.37
N MET A 54 -0.57 3.60 20.71
CA MET A 54 0.22 2.83 19.75
C MET A 54 0.64 3.63 18.50
N LEU A 55 -0.26 4.49 17.99
CA LEU A 55 0.07 5.40 16.89
C LEU A 55 1.18 6.38 17.31
N ALA A 56 1.05 6.99 18.49
CA ALA A 56 2.06 7.89 19.03
C ALA A 56 3.39 7.16 19.32
N MET A 57 3.37 5.93 19.85
CA MET A 57 4.57 5.10 20.03
C MET A 57 5.27 4.80 18.71
N THR A 58 4.51 4.67 17.62
CA THR A 58 5.06 4.43 16.27
C THR A 58 5.80 5.67 15.75
N TRP A 59 5.35 6.87 16.12
CA TRP A 59 5.98 8.12 15.66
C TRP A 59 7.07 8.64 16.61
N ALA A 60 6.93 8.39 17.92
CA ALA A 60 7.78 8.93 18.97
C ALA A 60 9.26 8.53 18.84
N THR A 61 10.13 9.37 19.38
CA THR A 61 11.56 9.07 19.57
C THR A 61 11.78 8.36 20.90
N GLY A 62 12.78 7.50 20.98
CA GLY A 62 13.15 6.77 22.19
C GLY A 62 13.90 5.49 21.81
N ASP A 63 14.93 5.18 22.58
CA ASP A 63 15.83 4.05 22.30
C ASP A 63 15.16 2.74 22.72
N SER A 64 14.38 2.78 23.80
CA SER A 64 13.58 1.65 24.30
C SER A 64 12.08 1.75 23.95
N GLU A 65 11.38 0.61 24.03
CA GLU A 65 9.91 0.59 23.96
C GLU A 65 9.27 1.34 25.14
N SER A 66 9.91 1.28 26.31
CA SER A 66 9.47 1.95 27.54
C SER A 66 9.46 3.47 27.38
N GLU A 67 10.55 4.06 26.87
CA GLU A 67 10.61 5.51 26.62
C GLU A 67 9.56 5.97 25.62
N ARG A 68 9.39 5.23 24.52
CA ARG A 68 8.36 5.55 23.52
C ARG A 68 6.96 5.45 24.11
N PHE A 69 6.72 4.47 24.98
CA PHE A 69 5.45 4.32 25.70
C PHE A 69 5.18 5.50 26.62
N GLU A 70 6.14 5.91 27.46
CA GLU A 70 5.94 7.03 28.39
C GLU A 70 5.64 8.34 27.65
N LYS A 71 6.38 8.65 26.58
CA LYS A 71 6.09 9.82 25.74
C LYS A 71 4.73 9.75 25.08
N ALA A 72 4.39 8.61 24.46
CA ALA A 72 3.12 8.42 23.77
C ALA A 72 1.92 8.49 24.73
N ARG A 73 2.06 7.93 25.92
CA ARG A 73 1.06 7.99 26.98
C ARG A 73 0.91 9.41 27.52
N GLY A 74 2.02 10.12 27.78
CA GLY A 74 2.02 11.52 28.17
C GLY A 74 1.28 12.39 27.15
N TYR A 75 1.62 12.23 25.86
CA TYR A 75 0.92 12.88 24.75
C TYR A 75 -0.58 12.58 24.73
N TYR A 76 -0.98 11.31 24.91
CA TYR A 76 -2.39 10.94 24.98
C TYR A 76 -3.13 11.67 26.10
N VAL A 77 -2.54 11.70 27.31
CA VAL A 77 -3.14 12.36 28.48
C VAL A 77 -3.31 13.86 28.24
N ALA A 78 -2.28 14.54 27.74
CA ALA A 78 -2.35 15.96 27.40
C ALA A 78 -3.41 16.27 26.33
N CYS A 79 -3.65 15.35 25.39
CA CYS A 79 -4.67 15.53 24.36
C CYS A 79 -6.12 15.20 24.81
N HIS A 80 -6.29 14.63 26.01
CA HIS A 80 -7.56 14.10 26.53
C HIS A 80 -7.74 14.42 28.02
N GLU A 81 -7.42 15.65 28.45
CA GLU A 81 -7.44 16.06 29.85
C GLU A 81 -8.79 15.85 30.55
N SER A 82 -9.90 16.06 29.82
CA SER A 82 -11.27 15.86 30.30
C SER A 82 -11.77 14.40 30.28
N ARG A 83 -10.90 13.43 29.99
CA ARG A 83 -11.26 12.00 29.91
C ARG A 83 -10.57 11.19 31.01
N ARG A 84 -11.16 10.02 31.33
CA ARG A 84 -10.55 9.06 32.25
C ARG A 84 -9.14 8.68 31.75
N ARG A 85 -8.14 8.86 32.61
CA ARG A 85 -6.74 8.57 32.27
C ARG A 85 -6.54 7.08 31.96
N PRO A 86 -5.69 6.74 30.96
CA PRO A 86 -5.34 5.36 30.65
C PRO A 86 -4.52 4.73 31.78
N GLY A 87 -4.26 3.42 31.68
CA GLY A 87 -3.36 2.73 32.62
C GLY A 87 -1.94 3.33 32.62
N LYS A 88 -1.13 2.97 33.62
CA LYS A 88 0.18 3.60 33.86
C LYS A 88 1.38 2.85 33.29
N THR A 89 1.30 1.51 33.15
CA THR A 89 2.47 0.68 32.87
C THR A 89 2.46 0.13 31.44
N LEU A 90 3.66 -0.01 30.85
CA LEU A 90 3.85 -0.67 29.56
C LEU A 90 3.35 -2.12 29.58
N VAL A 91 3.63 -2.86 30.65
CA VAL A 91 3.16 -4.25 30.82
C VAL A 91 1.62 -4.31 30.79
N GLY A 92 0.95 -3.37 31.47
CA GLY A 92 -0.51 -3.28 31.46
C GLY A 92 -1.05 -2.94 30.06
N PHE A 93 -0.38 -2.05 29.34
CA PHE A 93 -0.70 -1.71 27.96
C PHE A 93 -0.56 -2.92 27.02
N GLN A 94 0.56 -3.65 27.09
CA GLN A 94 0.79 -4.84 26.26
C GLN A 94 -0.22 -5.96 26.57
N LYS A 95 -0.52 -6.22 27.85
CA LYS A 95 -1.56 -7.19 28.25
C LYS A 95 -2.93 -6.81 27.69
N ALA A 96 -3.29 -5.52 27.72
CA ALA A 96 -4.55 -5.05 27.16
C ALA A 96 -4.57 -5.08 25.63
N MET A 97 -3.49 -4.66 24.98
CA MET A 97 -3.33 -4.69 23.52
C MET A 97 -3.47 -6.11 22.99
N ARG A 98 -2.84 -7.10 23.63
CA ARG A 98 -2.95 -8.54 23.29
C ARG A 98 -4.41 -9.01 23.22
N ARG A 99 -5.32 -8.42 24.01
CA ARG A 99 -6.74 -8.78 24.07
C ARG A 99 -7.60 -8.07 23.02
N VAL A 100 -7.06 -7.09 22.28
CA VAL A 100 -7.80 -6.41 21.20
C VAL A 100 -7.93 -7.36 20.02
N PRO A 101 -9.14 -7.76 19.59
CA PRO A 101 -9.30 -8.65 18.43
C PRO A 101 -8.82 -7.97 17.14
N MET A 102 -8.11 -8.70 16.28
CA MET A 102 -7.60 -8.17 15.00
C MET A 102 -8.71 -7.61 14.11
N ARG A 103 -9.91 -8.19 14.14
CA ARG A 103 -11.07 -7.67 13.40
C ARG A 103 -11.45 -6.24 13.78
N GLN A 104 -11.27 -5.83 15.04
CA GLN A 104 -11.51 -4.43 15.45
C GLN A 104 -10.48 -3.50 14.80
N LEU A 105 -9.20 -3.90 14.79
CA LEU A 105 -8.13 -3.10 14.19
C LEU A 105 -8.31 -2.98 12.67
N ARG A 106 -8.70 -4.08 12.01
CA ARG A 106 -9.03 -4.08 10.58
C ARG A 106 -10.26 -3.23 10.27
N ALA A 107 -11.26 -3.22 11.15
CA ALA A 107 -12.42 -2.33 11.04
C ALA A 107 -12.03 -0.84 11.20
N LEU A 108 -11.09 -0.51 12.10
CA LEU A 108 -10.51 0.84 12.17
C LEU A 108 -9.80 1.22 10.88
N ALA A 109 -8.94 0.35 10.35
CA ALA A 109 -8.26 0.60 9.08
C ALA A 109 -9.24 0.76 7.91
N ALA A 110 -10.33 -0.01 7.89
CA ALA A 110 -11.41 0.15 6.93
C ALA A 110 -12.11 1.52 7.05
N GLY A 111 -12.45 1.94 8.27
CA GLY A 111 -13.04 3.25 8.52
C GLY A 111 -12.11 4.40 8.13
N VAL A 112 -10.83 4.32 8.46
CA VAL A 112 -9.81 5.31 8.04
C VAL A 112 -9.69 5.36 6.52
N ARG A 113 -9.69 4.21 5.83
CA ARG A 113 -9.70 4.15 4.36
C ARG A 113 -10.93 4.82 3.76
N GLN A 114 -12.11 4.65 4.35
CA GLN A 114 -13.32 5.37 3.90
C GLN A 114 -13.17 6.88 4.08
N GLN A 115 -12.57 7.33 5.19
CA GLN A 115 -12.27 8.76 5.42
C GLN A 115 -11.27 9.32 4.41
N ILE A 116 -10.28 8.53 3.99
CA ILE A 116 -9.32 8.89 2.94
C ILE A 116 -10.03 8.95 1.58
N HIS A 117 -10.80 7.92 1.23
CA HIS A 117 -11.55 7.85 -0.03
C HIS A 117 -12.45 9.09 -0.21
N ALA A 118 -13.23 9.44 0.83
CA ALA A 118 -14.11 10.59 0.80
C ALA A 118 -13.36 11.92 0.60
N ARG A 119 -12.16 12.07 1.20
CA ARG A 119 -11.35 13.29 1.12
C ARG A 119 -10.55 13.42 -0.16
N LEU A 120 -10.10 12.31 -0.75
CA LEU A 120 -9.50 12.34 -2.07
C LEU A 120 -10.54 12.74 -3.11
N GLY A 121 -11.78 12.27 -2.98
CA GLY A 121 -12.86 12.65 -3.89
C GLY A 121 -12.49 12.30 -5.33
N SER A 122 -12.68 13.22 -6.26
CA SER A 122 -12.30 13.03 -7.68
C SER A 122 -10.79 12.93 -7.90
N ARG A 123 -9.94 13.42 -6.97
CA ARG A 123 -8.47 13.37 -7.11
C ARG A 123 -7.90 11.96 -7.08
N ARG A 124 -8.71 10.96 -6.69
CA ARG A 124 -8.34 9.55 -6.79
C ARG A 124 -8.32 9.05 -8.25
N ILE A 125 -9.12 9.68 -9.11
CA ILE A 125 -9.28 9.28 -10.50
C ILE A 125 -8.29 10.08 -11.37
N VAL A 126 -7.54 9.36 -12.20
CA VAL A 126 -6.66 9.92 -13.22
C VAL A 126 -6.90 9.15 -14.50
N ASP A 127 -7.16 9.86 -15.60
CA ASP A 127 -7.48 9.30 -16.92
C ASP A 127 -8.58 8.20 -16.85
N GLY A 128 -9.59 8.40 -16.02
CA GLY A 128 -10.72 7.45 -15.86
C GLY A 128 -10.45 6.24 -14.96
N PHE A 129 -9.26 6.12 -14.35
CA PHE A 129 -8.90 5.02 -13.46
C PHE A 129 -8.51 5.51 -12.08
N GLU A 130 -8.62 4.65 -11.06
CA GLU A 130 -7.91 4.77 -9.78
C GLU A 130 -6.68 3.86 -9.82
N PRO A 131 -5.47 4.35 -10.13
CA PRO A 131 -4.30 3.48 -10.33
C PRO A 131 -3.73 3.02 -8.98
N MET A 132 -3.71 1.70 -8.78
CA MET A 132 -3.35 1.05 -7.52
C MET A 132 -2.13 0.15 -7.69
N GLY A 133 -1.02 0.50 -7.04
CA GLY A 133 0.17 -0.34 -7.03
C GLY A 133 0.05 -1.40 -5.95
N CYS A 134 0.46 -2.64 -6.25
CA CYS A 134 0.62 -3.68 -5.23
C CYS A 134 2.07 -4.17 -5.21
N ASP A 135 2.63 -4.31 -4.02
CA ASP A 135 3.95 -4.88 -3.79
C ASP A 135 4.04 -5.39 -2.35
N GLY A 136 5.04 -6.23 -2.06
CA GLY A 136 5.20 -6.85 -0.76
C GLY A 136 6.60 -6.72 -0.18
N SER A 137 6.70 -7.02 1.11
CA SER A 137 7.94 -6.86 1.86
C SER A 137 7.94 -7.66 3.15
N ARG A 138 9.09 -8.26 3.46
CA ARG A 138 9.35 -8.89 4.77
C ARG A 138 9.64 -7.85 5.84
N ILE A 139 9.11 -8.06 7.03
CA ILE A 139 9.42 -7.28 8.23
C ILE A 139 10.01 -8.24 9.25
N GLU A 140 11.23 -7.97 9.73
CA GLU A 140 11.91 -8.82 10.69
C GLU A 140 11.23 -8.73 12.07
N CYS A 141 11.21 -9.82 12.81
CA CYS A 141 10.73 -9.90 14.19
C CYS A 141 11.87 -10.35 15.13
N PRO A 142 11.74 -10.14 16.45
CA PRO A 142 12.71 -10.67 17.41
C PRO A 142 12.77 -12.21 17.36
N ARG A 143 13.94 -12.78 17.67
CA ARG A 143 14.10 -14.23 17.83
C ARG A 143 13.60 -14.62 19.21
N THR A 144 12.38 -15.12 19.27
CA THR A 144 11.83 -15.76 20.46
C THR A 144 11.27 -17.12 20.07
N PRO A 145 11.27 -18.11 20.99
CA PRO A 145 10.74 -19.44 20.67
C PRO A 145 9.30 -19.41 20.16
N GLU A 146 8.47 -18.49 20.68
CA GLU A 146 7.09 -18.31 20.22
C GLU A 146 7.02 -17.80 18.77
N LEU A 147 7.83 -16.80 18.41
CA LEU A 147 7.82 -16.22 17.07
C LEU A 147 8.44 -17.15 16.02
N GLU A 148 9.47 -17.90 16.39
CA GLU A 148 10.10 -18.89 15.52
C GLU A 148 9.12 -20.02 15.17
N ARG A 149 8.40 -20.55 16.16
CA ARG A 149 7.34 -21.54 15.93
C ARG A 149 6.13 -20.95 15.19
N GLY A 150 5.71 -19.75 15.56
CA GLY A 150 4.44 -19.19 15.11
C GLY A 150 4.47 -18.49 13.74
N LEU A 151 5.62 -17.96 13.31
CA LEU A 151 5.78 -17.29 12.01
C LEU A 151 6.53 -18.14 10.99
N GLY A 152 7.19 -19.20 11.45
CA GLY A 152 8.04 -20.07 10.65
C GLY A 152 9.35 -19.39 10.22
N GLN A 153 10.16 -20.15 9.49
CA GLN A 153 11.37 -19.68 8.85
C GLN A 153 11.09 -19.42 7.36
N ALA A 154 11.44 -18.23 6.87
CA ALA A 154 11.33 -17.91 5.45
C ALA A 154 12.65 -17.32 4.94
N GLY A 155 13.16 -17.89 3.84
CA GLY A 155 14.43 -17.49 3.25
C GLY A 155 15.54 -18.49 3.51
N LYS A 156 16.71 -18.01 3.95
CA LYS A 156 17.88 -18.85 4.21
C LYS A 156 17.74 -19.59 5.54
N ASN A 157 18.49 -20.69 5.68
CA ASN A 157 18.78 -21.29 6.98
C ASN A 157 19.32 -20.17 7.92
N ASP A 158 18.79 -20.11 9.14
CA ASP A 158 19.03 -19.04 10.13
C ASP A 158 18.38 -17.68 9.86
N ALA A 159 17.41 -17.56 8.95
CA ALA A 159 16.64 -16.31 8.83
C ALA A 159 15.86 -16.03 10.13
N ALA A 160 15.86 -14.77 10.57
CA ALA A 160 15.01 -14.34 11.67
C ALA A 160 13.51 -14.49 11.30
N PRO A 161 12.62 -14.74 12.28
CA PRO A 161 11.17 -14.76 12.05
C PRO A 161 10.73 -13.47 11.38
N ASN A 162 9.80 -13.57 10.45
CA ASN A 162 9.33 -12.40 9.72
C ASN A 162 7.83 -12.45 9.43
N VAL A 163 7.24 -11.25 9.39
CA VAL A 163 5.88 -11.04 8.90
C VAL A 163 5.99 -10.59 7.45
N TRP A 164 5.23 -11.24 6.58
CA TRP A 164 5.05 -10.80 5.21
C TRP A 164 3.96 -9.75 5.14
N LEU A 165 4.29 -8.58 4.59
CA LEU A 165 3.37 -7.47 4.34
C LEU A 165 3.16 -7.32 2.84
N THR A 166 1.92 -7.38 2.38
CA THR A 166 1.52 -6.96 1.03
C THR A 166 0.65 -5.72 1.15
N ALA A 167 0.91 -4.69 0.37
CA ALA A 167 0.21 -3.42 0.48
C ALA A 167 -0.23 -2.87 -0.87
N PHE A 168 -1.45 -2.33 -0.91
CA PHE A 168 -1.91 -1.46 -1.98
C PHE A 168 -1.52 -0.02 -1.70
N VAL A 169 -1.04 0.66 -2.74
CA VAL A 169 -0.70 2.08 -2.73
C VAL A 169 -1.50 2.78 -3.80
N HIS A 170 -2.19 3.85 -3.42
CA HIS A 170 -2.80 4.74 -4.38
C HIS A 170 -1.70 5.51 -5.12
N LEU A 171 -1.43 5.14 -6.38
CA LEU A 171 -0.25 5.60 -7.10
C LEU A 171 -0.22 7.12 -7.31
N PRO A 172 -1.32 7.83 -7.64
CA PRO A 172 -1.26 9.28 -7.83
C PRO A 172 -0.75 10.05 -6.60
N THR A 173 -1.02 9.58 -5.39
CA THR A 173 -0.62 10.26 -4.13
C THR A 173 0.48 9.56 -3.35
N GLY A 174 0.74 8.26 -3.60
CA GLY A 174 1.67 7.44 -2.82
C GLY A 174 1.14 7.04 -1.44
N LEU A 175 -0.17 7.18 -1.21
CA LEU A 175 -0.81 6.82 0.06
C LEU A 175 -0.95 5.31 0.20
N LEU A 176 -0.64 4.80 1.41
CA LEU A 176 -1.00 3.44 1.81
C LEU A 176 -2.53 3.30 1.84
N TRP A 177 -3.07 2.42 1.00
CA TRP A 177 -4.51 2.24 0.85
C TRP A 177 -5.05 1.12 1.74
N SER A 178 -4.51 -0.07 1.57
CA SER A 178 -4.87 -1.27 2.33
C SER A 178 -3.67 -2.21 2.37
N TRP A 179 -3.71 -3.16 3.30
CA TRP A 179 -2.61 -4.10 3.48
C TRP A 179 -3.11 -5.43 4.04
N ARG A 180 -2.29 -6.46 3.84
CA ARG A 180 -2.47 -7.77 4.45
C ARG A 180 -1.15 -8.27 5.01
N LEU A 181 -1.24 -8.83 6.21
CA LEU A 181 -0.15 -9.50 6.91
C LEU A 181 -0.33 -11.01 6.80
N GLY A 182 0.78 -11.71 6.67
CA GLY A 182 0.85 -13.17 6.66
C GLY A 182 2.19 -13.68 7.20
N PRO A 183 2.37 -15.00 7.30
CA PRO A 183 3.67 -15.60 7.61
C PRO A 183 4.69 -15.26 6.53
N GLY A 184 5.99 -15.42 6.83
CA GLY A 184 7.07 -15.11 5.89
C GLY A 184 7.04 -15.91 4.56
N THR A 185 6.30 -17.00 4.54
CA THR A 185 6.03 -17.93 3.42
C THR A 185 4.80 -17.56 2.59
N ALA A 186 4.04 -16.53 2.99
CA ALA A 186 2.81 -16.15 2.32
C ALA A 186 3.03 -15.78 0.84
N ALA A 187 2.06 -16.17 0.00
CA ALA A 187 2.06 -15.82 -1.41
C ALA A 187 1.47 -14.41 -1.62
N GLU A 188 2.24 -13.51 -2.21
CA GLU A 188 1.81 -12.12 -2.49
C GLU A 188 0.54 -12.06 -3.36
N GLN A 189 0.41 -12.98 -4.32
CA GLN A 189 -0.76 -13.06 -5.19
C GLN A 189 -2.03 -13.39 -4.39
N GLU A 190 -1.93 -14.30 -3.41
CA GLU A 190 -3.05 -14.65 -2.54
C GLU A 190 -3.43 -13.47 -1.63
N HIS A 191 -2.44 -12.75 -1.10
CA HIS A 191 -2.71 -11.53 -0.35
C HIS A 191 -3.44 -10.48 -1.21
N LEU A 192 -3.00 -10.29 -2.46
CA LEU A 192 -3.64 -9.37 -3.39
C LEU A 192 -5.11 -9.76 -3.63
N ARG A 193 -5.41 -11.04 -3.92
CA ARG A 193 -6.79 -11.53 -4.11
C ARG A 193 -7.71 -11.12 -2.96
N HIS A 194 -7.24 -11.28 -1.74
CA HIS A 194 -8.01 -10.90 -0.56
C HIS A 194 -8.20 -9.40 -0.39
N LEU A 195 -7.28 -8.59 -0.91
CA LEU A 195 -7.35 -7.13 -0.84
C LEU A 195 -8.22 -6.53 -1.96
N LEU A 196 -8.65 -7.31 -2.96
CA LEU A 196 -9.53 -6.84 -4.04
C LEU A 196 -10.82 -6.20 -3.51
N ALA A 197 -11.40 -6.76 -2.44
CA ALA A 197 -12.59 -6.22 -1.77
C ALA A 197 -12.40 -4.82 -1.16
N THR A 198 -11.15 -4.34 -1.07
CA THR A 198 -10.83 -3.00 -0.55
C THR A 198 -10.72 -1.93 -1.63
N LEU A 199 -10.79 -2.32 -2.91
CA LEU A 199 -10.62 -1.44 -4.06
C LEU A 199 -11.96 -0.93 -4.57
N SER A 200 -11.94 0.29 -5.11
CA SER A 200 -13.07 0.88 -5.83
C SER A 200 -13.38 0.14 -7.13
N PRO A 201 -14.55 0.37 -7.74
CA PRO A 201 -14.86 -0.13 -9.09
C PRO A 201 -13.92 0.41 -10.17
N GLU A 202 -13.40 1.63 -10.02
CA GLU A 202 -12.51 2.27 -11.01
C GLU A 202 -11.04 1.82 -10.88
N ALA A 203 -10.74 0.88 -10.00
CA ALA A 203 -9.37 0.48 -9.70
C ALA A 203 -8.68 -0.21 -10.89
N LEU A 204 -7.50 0.32 -11.25
CA LEU A 204 -6.55 -0.30 -12.17
C LEU A 204 -5.34 -0.79 -11.38
N ILE A 205 -5.18 -2.11 -11.28
CA ILE A 205 -4.13 -2.75 -10.49
C ILE A 205 -2.83 -2.83 -11.28
N VAL A 206 -1.79 -2.12 -10.84
CA VAL A 206 -0.51 -2.00 -11.53
C VAL A 206 0.59 -2.76 -10.79
N CYS A 207 1.11 -3.84 -11.39
CA CYS A 207 2.07 -4.74 -10.73
C CYS A 207 3.26 -5.13 -11.61
N ASP A 208 4.34 -5.60 -10.98
CA ASP A 208 5.50 -6.20 -11.66
C ASP A 208 5.22 -7.66 -12.04
N ALA A 209 6.10 -8.26 -12.85
CA ALA A 209 5.90 -9.55 -13.49
C ALA A 209 5.71 -10.74 -12.54
N ALA A 210 6.14 -10.62 -11.28
CA ALA A 210 5.93 -11.64 -10.26
C ALA A 210 4.45 -11.86 -9.89
N TYR A 211 3.59 -10.89 -10.20
CA TYR A 211 2.15 -10.98 -9.94
C TYR A 211 1.40 -11.69 -11.07
N MET A 212 2.01 -11.96 -12.22
CA MET A 212 1.30 -12.59 -13.31
C MET A 212 0.89 -14.03 -12.95
N GLY A 213 -0.39 -14.35 -13.14
CA GLY A 213 -0.97 -15.67 -12.92
C GLY A 213 -2.47 -15.70 -13.25
N PHE A 214 -2.94 -16.73 -13.95
CA PHE A 214 -4.32 -16.82 -14.46
C PHE A 214 -5.39 -16.67 -13.38
N ASP A 215 -5.23 -17.39 -12.26
CA ASP A 215 -6.19 -17.30 -11.16
C ASP A 215 -6.23 -15.92 -10.51
N LEU A 216 -5.15 -15.14 -10.62
CA LEU A 216 -5.12 -13.78 -10.09
C LEU A 216 -5.87 -12.84 -11.02
N VAL A 217 -5.53 -12.83 -12.31
CA VAL A 217 -6.18 -11.96 -13.29
C VAL A 217 -7.67 -12.31 -13.42
N ARG A 218 -8.03 -13.60 -13.39
CA ARG A 218 -9.43 -14.04 -13.34
C ARG A 218 -10.15 -13.53 -12.09
N ALA A 219 -9.53 -13.56 -10.92
CA ALA A 219 -10.12 -13.02 -9.71
C ALA A 219 -10.32 -11.49 -9.80
N ILE A 220 -9.37 -10.76 -10.41
CA ILE A 220 -9.48 -9.31 -10.66
C ILE A 220 -10.67 -9.01 -11.58
N LEU A 221 -10.80 -9.75 -12.69
CA LEU A 221 -11.90 -9.60 -13.63
C LEU A 221 -13.25 -10.02 -13.04
N GLY A 222 -13.28 -11.07 -12.22
CA GLY A 222 -14.49 -11.54 -11.53
C GLY A 222 -15.06 -10.51 -10.57
N VAL A 223 -14.22 -9.66 -9.99
CA VAL A 223 -14.68 -8.48 -9.24
C VAL A 223 -14.86 -7.24 -10.13
N LYS A 224 -14.79 -7.32 -11.45
CA LYS A 224 -14.96 -6.17 -12.37
C LYS A 224 -13.95 -5.03 -12.14
N ARG A 225 -12.70 -5.37 -11.80
CA ARG A 225 -11.57 -4.42 -11.74
C ARG A 225 -10.64 -4.69 -12.91
N SER A 226 -9.80 -3.72 -13.26
CA SER A 226 -8.83 -3.85 -14.34
C SER A 226 -7.40 -4.02 -13.81
N PHE A 227 -6.49 -4.53 -14.65
CA PHE A 227 -5.07 -4.71 -14.34
C PHE A 227 -4.15 -4.15 -15.43
N LEU A 228 -2.93 -3.83 -15.03
CA LEU A 228 -1.81 -3.46 -15.89
C LEU A 228 -0.53 -4.08 -15.33
N PHE A 229 -0.15 -5.25 -15.84
CA PHE A 229 0.97 -6.02 -15.31
C PHE A 229 2.17 -5.95 -16.24
N ARG A 230 3.36 -5.86 -15.66
CA ARG A 230 4.60 -6.05 -16.44
C ARG A 230 4.71 -7.50 -16.86
N MET A 231 5.08 -7.75 -18.11
CA MET A 231 5.36 -9.09 -18.61
C MET A 231 6.80 -9.52 -18.39
N SER A 232 7.01 -10.83 -18.48
CA SER A 232 8.32 -11.49 -18.51
C SER A 232 8.28 -12.69 -19.44
N SER A 233 9.44 -13.25 -19.78
CA SER A 233 9.57 -14.48 -20.58
C SER A 233 9.03 -15.76 -19.92
N ARG A 234 8.35 -15.66 -18.79
CA ARG A 234 7.63 -16.77 -18.15
C ARG A 234 6.15 -16.82 -18.55
N VAL A 235 5.73 -15.89 -19.40
CA VAL A 235 4.32 -15.73 -19.79
C VAL A 235 4.22 -16.02 -21.28
N ASP A 236 3.45 -17.06 -21.59
CA ASP A 236 3.04 -17.40 -22.93
C ASP A 236 1.74 -16.65 -23.27
N LEU A 237 1.76 -15.96 -24.40
CA LEU A 237 0.64 -15.22 -24.97
C LEU A 237 0.37 -15.76 -26.38
N TYR A 238 -0.88 -15.69 -26.82
CA TYR A 238 -1.29 -16.23 -28.10
C TYR A 238 -1.96 -15.17 -28.99
N THR A 239 -1.67 -15.21 -30.29
CA THR A 239 -2.31 -14.40 -31.33
C THR A 239 -3.04 -15.29 -32.34
N LEU A 240 -4.07 -14.73 -33.00
CA LEU A 240 -4.81 -15.44 -34.06
C LEU A 240 -3.98 -15.60 -35.33
N GLU A 241 -3.18 -14.58 -35.62
CA GLU A 241 -2.30 -14.47 -36.79
C GLU A 241 -0.84 -14.44 -36.36
N VAL A 242 0.05 -14.68 -37.33
CA VAL A 242 1.49 -14.64 -37.10
C VAL A 242 1.90 -13.23 -36.70
N ALA A 243 2.56 -13.10 -35.56
CA ALA A 243 3.01 -11.82 -35.05
C ALA A 243 4.45 -11.93 -34.52
N ASN A 244 5.29 -10.97 -34.89
CA ASN A 244 6.65 -10.84 -34.36
C ASN A 244 6.69 -9.77 -33.26
N LEU A 245 7.35 -10.07 -32.15
CA LEU A 245 7.56 -9.11 -31.06
C LEU A 245 8.51 -7.97 -31.46
N GLU A 246 9.38 -8.16 -32.45
CA GLU A 246 10.32 -7.12 -32.89
C GLU A 246 9.62 -5.90 -33.49
N ASP A 247 8.52 -6.11 -34.21
CA ASP A 247 7.71 -5.05 -34.84
C ASP A 247 6.49 -4.67 -34.01
N TRP A 248 6.23 -5.41 -32.92
CA TRP A 248 5.07 -5.17 -32.07
C TRP A 248 5.15 -3.80 -31.38
N THR A 249 4.07 -3.04 -31.48
CA THR A 249 3.87 -1.79 -30.72
C THR A 249 2.78 -2.00 -29.68
N GLU A 250 1.63 -2.46 -30.13
CA GLU A 250 0.44 -2.70 -29.34
C GLU A 250 -0.50 -3.63 -30.10
N GLY A 251 -1.24 -4.50 -29.41
CA GLY A 251 -2.26 -5.31 -30.07
C GLY A 251 -3.00 -6.28 -29.16
N PRO A 252 -4.05 -6.94 -29.67
CA PRO A 252 -4.80 -7.96 -28.94
C PRO A 252 -3.97 -9.24 -28.80
N VAL A 253 -4.08 -9.87 -27.62
CA VAL A 253 -3.47 -11.18 -27.34
C VAL A 253 -4.41 -11.98 -26.43
N LEU A 254 -4.25 -13.29 -26.43
CA LEU A 254 -4.92 -14.19 -25.50
C LEU A 254 -3.92 -14.66 -24.44
N TYR A 255 -4.31 -14.52 -23.18
CA TYR A 255 -3.60 -15.16 -22.09
C TYR A 255 -4.23 -16.52 -21.79
N TRP A 256 -3.53 -17.58 -22.19
CA TRP A 256 -4.06 -18.94 -22.12
C TRP A 256 -2.98 -19.96 -21.70
N PRO A 257 -2.59 -20.03 -20.43
CA PRO A 257 -1.59 -20.99 -19.98
C PRO A 257 -1.99 -22.45 -20.29
N ASN A 258 -1.00 -23.31 -20.57
CA ASN A 258 -1.24 -24.71 -20.93
C ASN A 258 -2.13 -25.48 -19.92
N TYR A 259 -2.01 -25.20 -18.62
CA TYR A 259 -2.84 -25.87 -17.62
C TYR A 259 -4.32 -25.45 -17.68
N VAL A 260 -4.61 -24.25 -18.17
CA VAL A 260 -5.96 -23.74 -18.38
C VAL A 260 -6.55 -24.36 -19.65
N GLN A 261 -5.76 -24.43 -20.72
CA GLN A 261 -6.12 -25.13 -21.96
C GLN A 261 -6.48 -26.59 -21.67
N LYS A 262 -5.66 -27.31 -20.90
CA LYS A 262 -5.91 -28.71 -20.50
C LYS A 262 -7.18 -28.91 -19.68
N LYS A 263 -7.61 -27.89 -18.93
CA LYS A 263 -8.88 -27.91 -18.19
C LYS A 263 -10.08 -27.57 -19.07
N GLY A 264 -9.87 -27.21 -20.34
CA GLY A 264 -10.93 -26.73 -21.23
C GLY A 264 -11.54 -25.41 -20.76
N GLU A 265 -10.76 -24.57 -20.07
CA GLU A 265 -11.21 -23.26 -19.63
C GLU A 265 -10.88 -22.19 -20.70
N ALA A 266 -11.77 -21.21 -20.86
CA ALA A 266 -11.62 -20.15 -21.85
C ALA A 266 -10.40 -19.24 -21.57
N PRO A 267 -9.72 -18.74 -22.63
CA PRO A 267 -8.65 -17.77 -22.47
C PRO A 267 -9.16 -16.42 -21.98
N ILE A 268 -8.25 -15.59 -21.45
CA ILE A 268 -8.54 -14.19 -21.15
C ILE A 268 -8.04 -13.33 -22.30
N GLN A 269 -8.96 -12.58 -22.91
CA GLN A 269 -8.62 -11.55 -23.88
C GLN A 269 -7.90 -10.39 -23.20
N CYS A 270 -6.76 -10.02 -23.76
CA CYS A 270 -5.88 -8.99 -23.24
C CYS A 270 -5.36 -8.11 -24.39
N ARG A 271 -4.74 -7.01 -24.00
CA ARG A 271 -3.95 -6.15 -24.88
C ARG A 271 -2.51 -6.09 -24.39
N LEU A 272 -1.58 -6.37 -25.30
CA LEU A 272 -0.14 -6.28 -25.05
C LEU A 272 0.39 -4.96 -25.58
N ILE A 273 1.02 -4.17 -24.72
CA ILE A 273 1.57 -2.85 -25.04
C ILE A 273 3.09 -2.89 -24.85
N ARG A 274 3.84 -2.48 -25.87
CA ARG A 274 5.29 -2.28 -25.79
C ARG A 274 5.60 -0.83 -25.49
N ILE A 275 6.37 -0.59 -24.42
CA ILE A 275 6.89 0.74 -24.08
C ILE A 275 8.39 0.76 -24.39
N PRO A 276 8.82 1.48 -25.45
CA PRO A 276 10.22 1.58 -25.82
C PRO A 276 11.07 2.20 -24.70
N ALA A 277 12.27 1.66 -24.50
CA ALA A 277 13.21 2.23 -23.53
C ALA A 277 13.70 3.63 -23.99
N LYS A 278 13.39 4.69 -23.22
CA LYS A 278 13.96 6.03 -23.46
C LYS A 278 15.39 6.10 -22.89
N GLY A 279 16.39 6.27 -23.75
CA GLY A 279 17.81 6.26 -23.36
C GLY A 279 18.31 7.59 -22.80
N LYS A 280 19.01 7.56 -21.65
CA LYS A 280 20.05 8.55 -21.27
C LYS A 280 21.12 7.86 -20.40
N GLY A 281 22.12 7.25 -21.02
CA GLY A 281 23.36 6.80 -20.33
C GLY A 281 24.09 5.62 -20.98
N LYS A 282 25.40 5.79 -21.24
CA LYS A 282 26.34 4.72 -21.61
C LYS A 282 26.36 3.65 -20.50
N GLY A 283 26.20 2.37 -20.86
CA GLY A 283 26.36 1.22 -19.95
C GLY A 283 25.07 0.62 -19.35
N SER A 284 23.88 1.13 -19.70
CA SER A 284 22.61 0.48 -19.32
C SER A 284 22.12 -0.42 -20.46
N VAL A 285 21.92 -1.71 -20.18
CA VAL A 285 21.28 -2.65 -21.13
C VAL A 285 19.84 -2.17 -21.33
N LYS A 286 19.60 -1.53 -22.48
CA LYS A 286 18.29 -1.01 -22.89
C LYS A 286 17.36 -2.20 -23.11
N ARG A 287 16.24 -2.27 -22.37
CA ARG A 287 15.19 -3.24 -22.65
C ARG A 287 13.84 -2.56 -22.54
N ASP A 288 13.01 -2.82 -23.53
CA ASP A 288 11.63 -2.34 -23.56
C ASP A 288 10.83 -2.93 -22.40
N VAL A 289 9.80 -2.20 -22.00
CA VAL A 289 8.86 -2.65 -20.98
C VAL A 289 7.61 -3.13 -21.68
N TRP A 290 7.28 -4.40 -21.46
CA TRP A 290 6.09 -5.05 -21.98
C TRP A 290 5.01 -5.05 -20.90
N LEU A 291 3.83 -4.54 -21.23
CA LEU A 291 2.69 -4.41 -20.31
C LEU A 291 1.49 -5.17 -20.88
N LEU A 292 0.82 -5.95 -20.04
CA LEU A 292 -0.41 -6.65 -20.37
C LEU A 292 -1.57 -6.05 -19.57
N THR A 293 -2.71 -5.85 -20.21
CA THR A 293 -3.93 -5.31 -19.59
C THR A 293 -5.19 -5.96 -20.16
N ASP A 294 -6.27 -5.97 -19.37
CA ASP A 294 -7.64 -6.28 -19.83
C ASP A 294 -8.32 -5.10 -20.53
N VAL A 295 -7.76 -3.89 -20.47
CA VAL A 295 -8.34 -2.72 -21.13
C VAL A 295 -8.02 -2.77 -22.62
N LEU A 296 -8.91 -3.41 -23.38
CA LEU A 296 -8.74 -3.69 -24.81
C LEU A 296 -8.76 -2.42 -25.67
N ASP A 297 -9.63 -1.46 -25.36
CA ASP A 297 -9.79 -0.22 -26.13
C ASP A 297 -8.65 0.79 -25.87
N PRO A 298 -7.85 1.15 -26.90
CA PRO A 298 -6.81 2.17 -26.79
C PRO A 298 -7.32 3.57 -26.46
N ALA A 299 -8.57 3.90 -26.81
CA ALA A 299 -9.18 5.19 -26.48
C ALA A 299 -9.48 5.29 -24.97
N ARG A 300 -9.91 4.20 -24.34
CA ARG A 300 -10.10 4.12 -22.89
C ARG A 300 -8.78 4.19 -22.11
N MET A 301 -7.72 3.54 -22.58
CA MET A 301 -6.38 3.67 -22.00
C MET A 301 -5.29 3.66 -23.06
N SER A 302 -4.70 4.83 -23.32
CA SER A 302 -3.59 4.95 -24.27
C SER A 302 -2.31 4.28 -23.76
N ALA A 303 -1.39 3.91 -24.67
CA ALA A 303 -0.06 3.44 -24.32
C ALA A 303 0.72 4.45 -23.45
N ALA A 304 0.52 5.75 -23.67
CA ALA A 304 1.12 6.81 -22.86
C ALA A 304 0.60 6.81 -21.41
N THR A 305 -0.71 6.61 -21.22
CA THR A 305 -1.33 6.45 -19.90
C THR A 305 -0.84 5.18 -19.20
N ALA A 306 -0.78 4.06 -19.91
CA ALA A 306 -0.24 2.80 -19.39
C ALA A 306 1.22 2.98 -18.93
N ALA A 307 2.07 3.61 -19.74
CA ALA A 307 3.45 3.93 -19.38
C ALA A 307 3.53 4.86 -18.16
N LYS A 308 2.65 5.88 -18.08
CA LYS A 308 2.56 6.80 -16.94
C LYS A 308 2.25 6.06 -15.65
N PHE A 309 1.22 5.22 -15.64
CA PHE A 309 0.81 4.45 -14.46
C PHE A 309 1.86 3.42 -14.06
N TYR A 310 2.42 2.69 -15.03
CA TYR A 310 3.48 1.74 -14.76
C TYR A 310 4.74 2.42 -14.18
N ARG A 311 5.10 3.61 -14.65
CA ARG A 311 6.19 4.39 -14.06
C ARG A 311 5.92 4.76 -12.60
N TRP A 312 4.67 5.07 -12.25
CA TRP A 312 4.29 5.39 -10.86
C TRP A 312 4.36 4.18 -9.92
N ARG A 313 4.38 2.94 -10.41
CA ARG A 313 4.57 1.73 -9.60
C ARG A 313 5.72 1.84 -8.59
N TRP A 314 6.80 2.57 -8.93
CA TRP A 314 7.92 2.84 -8.02
C TRP A 314 7.53 3.55 -6.72
N ARG A 315 6.35 4.16 -6.63
CA ARG A 315 5.83 4.72 -5.38
C ARG A 315 5.55 3.65 -4.32
N ASN A 316 5.36 2.39 -4.70
CA ASN A 316 5.34 1.26 -3.75
C ASN A 316 6.65 1.17 -2.96
N GLU A 317 7.80 1.29 -3.64
CA GLU A 317 9.10 1.31 -2.97
C GLU A 317 9.23 2.54 -2.06
N GLY A 318 8.70 3.69 -2.49
CA GLY A 318 8.61 4.90 -1.69
C GLY A 318 7.85 4.68 -0.38
N LEU A 319 6.72 3.99 -0.43
CA LEU A 319 5.95 3.60 0.76
C LEU A 319 6.77 2.68 1.66
N PHE A 320 7.31 1.57 1.14
CA PHE A 320 8.06 0.61 1.96
C PHE A 320 9.31 1.22 2.57
N ARG A 321 9.98 2.12 1.86
CA ARG A 321 11.07 2.93 2.43
C ARG A 321 10.57 3.81 3.56
N THR A 322 9.42 4.46 3.40
CA THR A 322 8.82 5.28 4.46
C THR A 322 8.54 4.44 5.70
N TYR A 323 7.85 3.32 5.55
CA TYR A 323 7.54 2.42 6.66
C TYR A 323 8.80 1.86 7.33
N LYS A 324 9.71 1.26 6.54
CA LYS A 324 10.88 0.55 7.09
C LYS A 324 11.97 1.48 7.62
N ARG A 325 12.25 2.59 6.93
CA ARG A 325 13.42 3.45 7.22
C ARG A 325 13.07 4.77 7.86
N ILE A 326 11.94 5.38 7.51
CA ILE A 326 11.54 6.68 8.09
C ILE A 326 10.84 6.46 9.43
N ILE A 327 9.82 5.59 9.45
CA ILE A 327 9.07 5.21 10.65
C ILE A 327 9.84 4.16 11.47
N ASN A 328 10.94 3.62 10.92
CA ASN A 328 11.83 2.67 11.56
C ASN A 328 11.16 1.31 11.90
N LYS A 329 10.30 0.82 11.00
CA LYS A 329 9.67 -0.52 11.08
C LYS A 329 10.35 -1.54 10.18
N LEU A 330 11.69 -1.51 10.13
CA LEU A 330 12.47 -2.58 9.52
C LEU A 330 12.38 -3.87 10.37
N LYS A 331 12.34 -3.70 11.69
CA LYS A 331 12.18 -4.75 12.70
C LYS A 331 11.06 -4.36 13.67
N LEU A 332 10.19 -5.31 14.00
CA LEU A 332 9.16 -5.15 15.03
C LEU A 332 9.76 -5.41 16.42
N ALA A 333 9.19 -4.79 17.45
CA ALA A 333 9.71 -4.90 18.83
C ALA A 333 9.04 -6.03 19.64
N SER A 334 7.81 -6.38 19.29
CA SER A 334 6.99 -7.34 20.04
C SER A 334 7.58 -8.75 20.01
N ARG A 335 7.51 -9.43 21.16
CA ARG A 335 8.12 -10.76 21.39
C ARG A 335 7.16 -11.95 21.30
N THR A 336 5.88 -11.70 21.05
CA THR A 336 4.80 -12.71 20.97
C THR A 336 4.05 -12.55 19.65
N VAL A 337 3.48 -13.64 19.12
CA VAL A 337 2.73 -13.63 17.85
C VAL A 337 1.53 -12.70 17.94
N ALA A 338 0.85 -12.71 19.08
CA ALA A 338 -0.31 -11.85 19.28
C ALA A 338 0.07 -10.36 19.22
N LEU A 339 1.14 -9.94 19.89
CA LEU A 339 1.53 -8.52 19.90
C LEU A 339 2.17 -8.09 18.58
N VAL A 340 2.96 -8.94 17.92
CA VAL A 340 3.66 -8.56 16.69
C VAL A 340 2.70 -8.21 15.55
N HIS A 341 1.59 -8.94 15.43
CA HIS A 341 0.55 -8.61 14.44
C HIS A 341 -0.16 -7.30 14.76
N ARG A 342 -0.41 -7.00 16.05
CA ARG A 342 -1.07 -5.75 16.46
C ARG A 342 -0.13 -4.56 16.29
N GLU A 343 1.15 -4.75 16.56
CA GLU A 343 2.19 -3.77 16.30
C GLU A 343 2.28 -3.46 14.80
N ALA A 344 2.34 -4.47 13.94
CA ALA A 344 2.37 -4.29 12.51
C ALA A 344 1.11 -3.58 11.99
N GLU A 345 -0.07 -4.03 12.40
CA GLU A 345 -1.35 -3.46 11.98
C GLU A 345 -1.48 -1.98 12.36
N LEU A 346 -1.17 -1.64 13.61
CA LEU A 346 -1.31 -0.27 14.11
C LEU A 346 -0.19 0.65 13.63
N SER A 347 1.02 0.13 13.38
CA SER A 347 2.08 0.94 12.78
C SER A 347 1.84 1.22 11.30
N LEU A 348 1.18 0.31 10.57
CA LEU A 348 0.68 0.58 9.21
C LEU A 348 -0.46 1.60 9.23
N LEU A 349 -1.39 1.50 10.17
CA LEU A 349 -2.42 2.52 10.38
C LEU A 349 -1.80 3.89 10.70
N ALA A 350 -0.76 3.93 11.54
CA ALA A 350 0.00 5.15 11.84
C ALA A 350 0.68 5.72 10.61
N THR A 351 1.19 4.86 9.72
CA THR A 351 1.80 5.26 8.45
C THR A 351 0.75 5.83 7.50
N GLN A 352 -0.40 5.17 7.39
CA GLN A 352 -1.52 5.62 6.56
C GLN A 352 -2.02 6.98 7.02
N ILE A 353 -2.28 7.15 8.33
CA ILE A 353 -2.71 8.44 8.90
C ILE A 353 -1.62 9.50 8.70
N LEU A 354 -0.34 9.16 8.89
CA LEU A 354 0.78 10.09 8.69
C LEU A 354 0.79 10.65 7.27
N LEU A 355 0.68 9.79 6.27
CA LEU A 355 0.71 10.20 4.88
C LEU A 355 -0.59 10.93 4.47
N ALA A 356 -1.74 10.44 4.93
CA ALA A 356 -3.04 10.99 4.56
C ALA A 356 -3.28 12.40 5.10
N HIS A 357 -2.94 12.66 6.38
CA HIS A 357 -3.10 14.02 6.91
C HIS A 357 -2.10 15.00 6.29
N ALA A 358 -0.90 14.54 5.95
CA ALA A 358 0.09 15.38 5.28
C ALA A 358 -0.38 15.76 3.88
N ASP A 359 -0.95 14.83 3.12
CA ASP A 359 -1.58 15.13 1.82
C ASP A 359 -2.73 16.13 1.99
N LEU A 360 -3.62 15.90 2.95
CA LEU A 360 -4.75 16.78 3.24
C LEU A 360 -4.32 18.20 3.62
N ALA A 361 -3.27 18.34 4.45
CA ALA A 361 -2.81 19.62 4.94
C ALA A 361 -2.01 20.42 3.91
N LEU A 362 -1.27 19.75 3.02
CA LEU A 362 -0.27 20.39 2.17
C LEU A 362 -0.62 20.47 0.70
N ARG A 363 -1.57 19.66 0.24
CA ARG A 363 -2.06 19.71 -1.13
C ARG A 363 -3.25 20.67 -1.23
N PRO A 364 -3.20 21.69 -2.09
CA PRO A 364 -4.35 22.55 -2.35
C PRO A 364 -5.56 21.73 -2.81
N ALA A 365 -6.77 22.16 -2.45
CA ALA A 365 -8.00 21.49 -2.87
C ALA A 365 -8.18 21.47 -4.40
N SER A 366 -7.64 22.49 -5.10
CA SER A 366 -7.65 22.62 -6.56
C SER A 366 -6.55 21.84 -7.28
N ALA A 367 -5.56 21.29 -6.56
CA ALA A 367 -4.45 20.61 -7.19
C ALA A 367 -4.82 19.16 -7.58
N SER A 368 -4.51 18.78 -8.81
CA SER A 368 -4.51 17.38 -9.25
C SER A 368 -3.62 16.53 -8.33
N ALA A 369 -3.96 15.24 -8.21
CA ALA A 369 -3.10 14.29 -7.49
C ALA A 369 -1.68 14.21 -8.10
N THR A 370 -1.54 14.50 -9.40
CA THR A 370 -0.27 14.44 -10.12
C THR A 370 0.59 15.68 -9.99
N ASP A 371 -0.03 16.85 -9.83
CA ASP A 371 0.64 18.16 -10.01
C ASP A 371 0.89 18.91 -8.70
N GLY A 372 0.54 18.30 -7.57
CA GLY A 372 0.78 18.88 -6.25
C GLY A 372 2.24 18.74 -5.77
N PRO A 373 2.60 19.51 -4.73
CA PRO A 373 3.95 19.50 -4.19
C PRO A 373 4.33 18.10 -3.69
N VAL A 374 5.57 17.69 -3.93
CA VAL A 374 6.11 16.47 -3.34
C VAL A 374 6.18 16.69 -1.82
N ILE A 375 5.52 15.83 -1.04
CA ILE A 375 5.54 15.92 0.42
C ILE A 375 6.63 15.00 0.95
N SER A 376 7.42 15.46 1.93
CA SER A 376 8.45 14.64 2.58
C SER A 376 7.91 13.95 3.83
N PRO A 377 7.69 12.62 3.83
CA PRO A 377 7.23 11.91 5.03
C PRO A 377 8.18 12.06 6.22
N ARG A 378 9.48 12.22 5.96
CA ARG A 378 10.49 12.44 7.02
C ARG A 378 10.30 13.78 7.72
N LYS A 379 10.06 14.86 6.97
CA LYS A 379 9.82 16.19 7.57
C LYS A 379 8.53 16.18 8.40
N VAL A 380 7.47 15.55 7.88
CA VAL A 380 6.19 15.37 8.61
C VAL A 380 6.41 14.61 9.91
N LEU A 381 7.15 13.49 9.88
CA LEU A 381 7.46 12.71 11.09
C LEU A 381 8.26 13.51 12.12
N ILE A 382 9.19 14.36 11.69
CA ILE A 382 9.93 15.25 12.60
C ILE A 382 8.97 16.24 13.29
N GLU A 383 8.04 16.84 12.55
CA GLU A 383 7.06 17.76 13.13
C GLU A 383 6.05 17.08 14.06
N ILE A 384 5.69 15.82 13.76
CA ILE A 384 4.91 14.96 14.67
C ILE A 384 5.68 14.72 15.98
N ARG A 385 6.98 14.38 15.89
CA ARG A 385 7.81 14.13 17.07
C ARG A 385 7.92 15.37 17.95
N LYS A 386 8.15 16.54 17.34
CA LYS A 386 8.12 17.82 18.06
C LYS A 386 6.79 18.06 18.77
N GLU A 387 5.67 17.72 18.13
CA GLU A 387 4.35 17.86 18.76
C GLU A 387 4.16 16.90 19.95
N ILE A 388 4.61 15.65 19.82
CA ILE A 388 4.56 14.65 20.89
C ILE A 388 5.42 15.10 22.07
N ASP A 389 6.62 15.59 21.81
CA ASP A 389 7.55 16.09 22.84
C ASP A 389 7.06 17.41 23.45
N ALA A 390 6.41 18.30 22.68
CA ALA A 390 5.88 19.59 23.15
C ALA A 390 4.55 19.47 23.91
N ALA A 391 3.75 18.42 23.70
CA ALA A 391 2.62 18.15 24.60
C ALA A 391 3.07 17.88 26.05
N VAL A 392 4.36 17.59 26.25
CA VAL A 392 5.02 17.46 27.55
C VAL A 392 5.71 18.79 27.98
N LYS A 393 5.88 19.77 27.07
CA LYS A 393 6.59 21.05 27.30
C LYS A 393 5.93 22.23 26.55
N PRO A 394 5.34 23.23 27.26
CA PRO A 394 4.56 24.29 26.63
C PRO A 394 5.48 25.36 26.03
N LYS A 395 5.64 25.39 24.70
CA LYS A 395 6.00 26.55 23.85
C LYS A 395 6.36 26.11 22.41
N ALA A 396 5.36 25.81 21.59
CA ALA A 396 5.59 25.57 20.16
C ALA A 396 4.59 26.33 19.28
N LYS A 397 5.07 26.83 18.13
CA LYS A 397 4.21 27.35 17.05
C LYS A 397 3.15 26.31 16.69
N CYS A 398 1.93 26.72 16.34
CA CYS A 398 0.85 25.82 15.91
C CYS A 398 1.33 24.76 14.88
N TYR A 399 0.99 23.49 15.11
CA TYR A 399 1.39 22.34 14.29
C TYR A 399 1.06 22.52 12.80
N HIS A 400 -0.13 23.03 12.48
CA HIS A 400 -0.55 23.31 11.10
C HIS A 400 0.46 24.20 10.36
N LYS A 401 0.91 25.30 10.99
CA LYS A 401 1.88 26.23 10.39
C LYS A 401 3.22 25.54 10.13
N ARG A 402 3.65 24.62 11.01
CA ARG A 402 4.91 23.88 10.83
C ARG A 402 4.86 22.88 9.67
N LEU A 403 3.68 22.33 9.37
CA LEU A 403 3.51 21.42 8.23
C LEU A 403 3.86 22.09 6.89
N ALA A 404 3.64 23.39 6.71
CA ALA A 404 3.96 24.09 5.46
C ALA A 404 5.42 23.87 5.00
N GLY A 405 6.37 23.77 5.95
CA GLY A 405 7.79 23.49 5.68
C GLY A 405 8.09 22.04 5.27
N CYS A 406 7.11 21.14 5.32
CA CYS A 406 7.25 19.72 4.98
C CYS A 406 7.20 19.42 3.48
N ARG A 407 6.85 20.41 2.66
CA ARG A 407 7.00 20.32 1.21
C ARG A 407 8.47 20.06 0.86
N ALA A 408 8.69 19.11 -0.05
CA ALA A 408 9.99 18.83 -0.63
C ALA A 408 10.15 19.70 -1.88
N GLY A 409 11.27 20.42 -1.96
CA GLY A 409 11.64 21.08 -3.22
C GLY A 409 11.87 20.05 -4.31
N CYS A 410 11.44 20.36 -5.53
CA CYS A 410 11.75 19.54 -6.68
C CYS A 410 13.25 19.69 -6.98
N ARG A 411 14.09 18.83 -6.39
CA ARG A 411 15.53 18.84 -6.68
C ARG A 411 15.72 18.32 -8.10
N LYS A 412 15.97 19.21 -9.06
CA LYS A 412 16.48 18.82 -10.39
C LYS A 412 17.81 18.09 -10.15
N GLN A 413 17.82 16.79 -10.44
CA GLN A 413 19.00 15.96 -10.27
C GLN A 413 20.03 16.37 -11.33
N LYS A 414 21.08 17.10 -10.92
CA LYS A 414 22.14 17.59 -11.82
C LYS A 414 23.15 16.50 -12.22
N SER A 415 23.23 15.42 -11.46
CA SER A 415 24.16 14.31 -11.71
C SER A 415 23.55 12.96 -11.28
N PRO A 416 23.96 11.83 -11.89
CA PRO A 416 23.58 10.51 -11.40
C PRO A 416 23.86 10.38 -9.89
N LYS A 417 22.95 9.73 -9.15
CA LYS A 417 23.20 9.46 -7.73
C LYS A 417 24.45 8.59 -7.64
N ALA A 418 25.40 8.98 -6.79
CA ALA A 418 26.55 8.15 -6.51
C ALA A 418 26.09 6.75 -6.08
N THR A 419 26.36 5.75 -6.91
CA THR A 419 26.04 4.35 -6.63
C THR A 419 27.29 3.64 -6.17
N ARG A 420 27.31 3.16 -4.92
CA ARG A 420 28.33 2.22 -4.46
C ARG A 420 27.99 0.83 -5.00
N LYS A 421 28.94 0.14 -5.64
CA LYS A 421 28.79 -1.28 -6.00
C LYS A 421 28.72 -2.07 -4.69
N TRP A 422 27.56 -2.65 -4.41
CA TRP A 422 27.35 -3.46 -3.21
C TRP A 422 27.95 -4.85 -3.46
N PRO A 423 29.00 -5.29 -2.71
CA PRO A 423 29.76 -6.49 -3.07
C PRO A 423 28.91 -7.76 -3.18
N ARG A 424 27.87 -7.87 -2.35
CA ARG A 424 27.01 -9.06 -2.26
C ARG A 424 25.71 -8.96 -3.06
N ARG A 425 25.42 -7.82 -3.73
CA ARG A 425 24.16 -7.64 -4.45
C ARG A 425 24.34 -8.05 -5.91
N LYS A 426 23.65 -9.12 -6.33
CA LYS A 426 23.57 -9.48 -7.75
C LYS A 426 23.02 -8.28 -8.55
N PRO A 427 23.64 -7.91 -9.69
CA PRO A 427 23.11 -6.88 -10.56
C PRO A 427 21.67 -7.21 -10.95
N HIS A 428 20.78 -6.21 -10.89
CA HIS A 428 19.41 -6.41 -11.33
C HIS A 428 19.40 -6.64 -12.84
N LYS A 429 18.90 -7.80 -13.27
CA LYS A 429 18.63 -8.10 -14.68
C LYS A 429 17.16 -7.81 -14.95
N PRO A 430 16.82 -6.88 -15.87
CA PRO A 430 15.44 -6.64 -16.23
C PRO A 430 14.82 -7.91 -16.84
N PRO A 431 13.51 -8.16 -16.63
CA PRO A 431 12.78 -9.22 -17.30
C PRO A 431 12.98 -9.18 -18.82
N LYS A 432 12.99 -10.36 -19.44
CA LYS A 432 12.92 -10.55 -20.90
C LYS A 432 11.47 -10.34 -21.38
N PRO A 433 11.22 -10.05 -22.67
CA PRO A 433 9.86 -10.00 -23.24
C PRO A 433 9.05 -11.29 -22.99
N PRO A 434 7.70 -11.23 -23.05
CA PRO A 434 6.88 -12.45 -23.05
C PRO A 434 7.18 -13.32 -24.27
N VAL A 435 6.69 -14.55 -24.26
CA VAL A 435 6.72 -15.44 -25.42
C VAL A 435 5.39 -15.30 -26.16
N LEU A 436 5.46 -15.03 -27.46
CA LEU A 436 4.28 -14.87 -28.32
C LEU A 436 4.18 -16.09 -29.25
N HIS A 437 3.03 -16.74 -29.23
CA HIS A 437 2.72 -17.91 -30.06
C HIS A 437 1.56 -17.58 -30.99
N THR A 438 1.54 -18.18 -32.17
CA THR A 438 0.33 -18.19 -33.01
C THR A 438 -0.51 -19.40 -32.62
N LEU A 439 -1.84 -19.23 -32.52
CA LEU A 439 -2.75 -20.33 -32.19
C LEU A 439 -2.67 -21.43 -33.25
N THR A 440 -2.59 -22.68 -32.79
CA THR A 440 -2.74 -23.87 -33.66
C THR A 440 -4.20 -24.01 -34.11
N GLN A 441 -4.44 -24.83 -35.14
CA GLN A 441 -5.80 -25.09 -35.61
C GLN A 441 -6.69 -25.71 -34.51
N GLU A 442 -6.13 -26.61 -33.70
CA GLU A 442 -6.84 -27.19 -32.55
C GLU A 442 -7.23 -26.14 -31.51
N GLN A 443 -6.30 -25.22 -31.19
CA GLN A 443 -6.57 -24.14 -30.25
C GLN A 443 -7.59 -23.14 -30.80
N LYS A 444 -7.58 -22.87 -32.12
CA LYS A 444 -8.61 -22.06 -32.78
C LYS A 444 -9.98 -22.72 -32.69
N ALA A 445 -10.07 -24.04 -32.92
CA ALA A 445 -11.32 -24.79 -32.78
C ALA A 445 -11.84 -24.75 -31.33
N LEU A 446 -10.96 -24.91 -30.33
CA LEU A 446 -11.33 -24.82 -28.92
C LEU A 446 -11.78 -23.40 -28.53
N LEU A 447 -11.09 -22.37 -29.03
CA LEU A 447 -11.48 -20.98 -28.84
C LEU A 447 -12.87 -20.70 -29.43
N ASN A 448 -13.15 -21.17 -30.64
CA ASN A 448 -14.45 -21.00 -31.29
C ASN A 448 -15.58 -21.64 -30.46
N LYS A 449 -15.35 -22.84 -29.89
CA LYS A 449 -16.33 -23.47 -28.98
C LYS A 449 -16.67 -22.58 -27.79
N HIS A 450 -15.68 -21.90 -27.21
CA HIS A 450 -15.92 -20.96 -26.11
C HIS A 450 -16.64 -19.69 -26.56
N MET A 451 -16.35 -19.17 -27.75
CA MET A 451 -17.05 -18.00 -28.29
C MET A 451 -18.51 -18.30 -28.62
N SER A 452 -18.80 -19.48 -29.19
CA SER A 452 -20.17 -19.92 -29.49
C SER A 452 -21.02 -20.23 -28.25
N ALA A 453 -20.40 -20.46 -27.08
CA ALA A 453 -21.11 -20.76 -25.83
C ALA A 453 -21.44 -19.51 -24.99
N VAL A 454 -20.94 -18.34 -25.38
CA VAL A 454 -21.12 -17.06 -24.67
C VAL A 454 -22.10 -16.13 -25.42
N GLY A 455 -22.38 -16.40 -26.69
CA GLY A 455 -23.50 -15.82 -27.45
C GLY A 455 -24.77 -16.62 -27.23
#